data_AF-A0A822VAA0-F1
#
_entry.id   AF-A0A822VAA0-F1
#
_cell.length_a   1.000
_cell.length_b   1.000
_cell.length_c   1.000
_cell.angle_alpha   90.00
_cell.angle_beta   90.00
_cell.angle_gamma   90.00
#
_symmetry.space_group_name_H-M   'P 1'
#
loop_
_entity.id
_entity.type
_entity.pdbx_description
1 polymer ?
#
loop_
_entity_poly.entity_id
_entity_poly.type
_entity_poly.pdbx_seq_one_letter_code
_entity_poly.pdbx_strand_id
1 'polypeptide(L)'
;MRSSIAPATNSFPLFGAAMILFHHTAVSFAEAILVSQLNRGHVTRRAGEPLRDVVWLTTDGNHRDHGLTEGEQLDQVHRPYVEKVEQTKLRRGRVWTADKTRIRIQVKIPTRDRKLANYTTWSKKHDGPKFAKMMGISCVTDIRNVSAVELDRLMSTTATKEETWFLSFRPIDPQEFEEVLYRTDDGYIQYDFEQHGRAELEKVGIYAADQKSLDELSVVLRPRHRFDRPGAVVTCADLSMPANVVLRGGGVNVAFDLATRRVLEGEPGQHGQELAAWVDRHHHSLNDAWEKSRAQLASY
;
A
#
# COMPACT_ATOMS: atom_id res chain seq x y z
N MET A 1 -70.64 -8.95 1.77
CA MET A 1 -69.31 -9.32 2.31
C MET A 1 -68.42 -9.73 1.13
N ARG A 2 -67.59 -8.81 0.63
CA ARG A 2 -66.56 -9.10 -0.38
C ARG A 2 -65.21 -8.84 0.28
N SER A 3 -64.49 -9.91 0.57
CA SER A 3 -63.13 -9.87 1.11
C SER A 3 -62.19 -9.45 -0.02
N SER A 4 -61.52 -8.32 0.17
CA SER A 4 -60.43 -7.82 -0.65
C SER A 4 -59.13 -8.43 -0.13
N ILE A 5 -58.48 -9.27 -0.93
CA ILE A 5 -57.13 -9.77 -0.68
C ILE A 5 -56.18 -8.76 -1.31
N ALA A 6 -55.46 -8.01 -0.49
CA ALA A 6 -54.37 -7.15 -0.94
C ALA A 6 -53.19 -8.02 -1.42
N PRO A 7 -52.50 -7.66 -2.52
CA PRO A 7 -51.35 -8.41 -2.97
C PRO A 7 -50.16 -8.14 -2.05
N ALA A 8 -49.51 -9.22 -1.62
CA ALA A 8 -48.26 -9.18 -0.88
C ALA A 8 -47.19 -8.44 -1.68
N THR A 9 -46.65 -7.37 -1.11
CA THR A 9 -45.47 -6.69 -1.61
C THR A 9 -44.26 -7.60 -1.38
N ASN A 10 -43.83 -8.27 -2.45
CA ASN A 10 -42.52 -8.93 -2.49
C ASN A 10 -41.42 -7.87 -2.33
N SER A 11 -41.00 -7.67 -1.08
CA SER A 11 -39.80 -6.93 -0.74
C SER A 11 -38.59 -7.82 -1.02
N PHE A 12 -38.12 -7.80 -2.26
CA PHE A 12 -36.78 -8.27 -2.58
C PHE A 12 -35.77 -7.37 -1.85
N PRO A 13 -34.82 -7.92 -1.08
CA PRO A 13 -33.71 -7.10 -0.59
C PRO A 13 -32.90 -6.64 -1.80
N LEU A 14 -32.85 -5.33 -2.01
CA LEU A 14 -31.92 -4.68 -2.93
C LEU A 14 -30.50 -4.91 -2.40
N PHE A 15 -29.92 -6.09 -2.66
CA PHE A 15 -28.48 -6.26 -2.60
C PHE A 15 -27.88 -5.30 -3.62
N GLY A 16 -27.34 -4.18 -3.14
CA GLY A 16 -26.63 -3.23 -4.01
C GLY A 16 -25.50 -3.98 -4.70
N ALA A 17 -25.44 -3.91 -6.03
CA ALA A 17 -24.33 -4.48 -6.79
C ALA A 17 -23.00 -3.92 -6.24
N ALA A 18 -22.03 -4.78 -6.00
CA ALA A 18 -20.67 -4.42 -5.60
C ALA A 18 -19.70 -4.84 -6.70
N MET A 19 -18.62 -4.07 -6.85
CA MET A 19 -17.55 -4.35 -7.80
C MET A 19 -16.37 -4.97 -7.05
N ILE A 20 -15.78 -6.02 -7.64
CA ILE A 20 -14.52 -6.58 -7.19
C ILE A 20 -13.40 -5.85 -7.91
N LEU A 21 -12.45 -5.34 -7.14
CA LEU A 21 -11.30 -4.58 -7.61
C LEU A 21 -10.03 -5.07 -6.92
N PHE A 22 -8.89 -4.79 -7.52
CA PHE A 22 -7.58 -5.20 -7.05
C PHE A 22 -6.68 -3.99 -6.85
N HIS A 23 -5.90 -4.02 -5.77
CA HIS A 23 -4.79 -3.11 -5.52
C HIS A 23 -3.49 -3.90 -5.46
N HIS A 24 -2.49 -3.48 -6.23
CA HIS A 24 -1.17 -4.08 -6.20
C HIS A 24 -0.19 -3.21 -5.42
N THR A 25 0.55 -3.82 -4.52
CA THR A 25 1.48 -3.11 -3.64
C THR A 25 2.68 -3.98 -3.24
N ALA A 26 3.65 -3.34 -2.58
CA ALA A 26 4.83 -4.01 -2.07
C ALA A 26 4.57 -4.52 -0.64
N VAL A 27 5.32 -5.54 -0.21
CA VAL A 27 5.23 -6.08 1.15
C VAL A 27 5.39 -4.98 2.22
N SER A 28 6.38 -4.10 2.05
CA SER A 28 6.64 -3.00 2.99
C SER A 28 5.48 -2.01 3.13
N PHE A 29 4.68 -1.84 2.08
CA PHE A 29 3.48 -1.01 2.13
C PHE A 29 2.27 -1.77 2.64
N ALA A 30 2.15 -3.06 2.32
CA ALA A 30 1.07 -3.91 2.80
C ALA A 30 1.01 -3.91 4.34
N GLU A 31 2.15 -4.04 5.03
CA GLU A 31 2.19 -4.03 6.50
C GLU A 31 1.64 -2.73 7.12
N ALA A 32 1.72 -1.60 6.42
CA ALA A 32 1.09 -0.36 6.88
C ALA A 32 -0.40 -0.29 6.49
N ILE A 33 -0.74 -0.72 5.27
CA ILE A 33 -2.11 -0.70 4.73
C ILE A 33 -3.02 -1.62 5.56
N LEU A 34 -2.57 -2.84 5.86
CA LEU A 34 -3.34 -3.85 6.57
C LEU A 34 -3.64 -3.46 8.02
N VAL A 35 -2.82 -2.63 8.67
CA VAL A 35 -3.06 -2.16 10.05
C VAL A 35 -3.91 -0.88 10.10
N SER A 36 -3.97 -0.13 8.98
CA SER A 36 -4.65 1.15 8.92
C SER A 36 -5.74 1.15 7.87
N GLN A 37 -5.41 1.54 6.65
CA GLN A 37 -6.30 1.60 5.50
C GLN A 37 -5.48 1.83 4.25
N LEU A 38 -6.08 1.56 3.09
CA LEU A 38 -5.50 1.96 1.82
C LEU A 38 -5.95 3.40 1.51
N ASN A 39 -5.05 4.37 1.70
CA ASN A 39 -5.38 5.79 1.55
C ASN A 39 -4.27 6.65 0.93
N ARG A 40 -3.12 6.07 0.60
CA ARG A 40 -1.97 6.79 0.04
C ARG A 40 -1.76 6.41 -1.42
N GLY A 41 -1.47 7.42 -2.23
CA GLY A 41 -1.16 7.28 -3.64
C GLY A 41 -1.33 8.60 -4.36
N HIS A 42 -1.03 8.59 -5.65
CA HIS A 42 -1.11 9.77 -6.48
C HIS A 42 -1.48 9.41 -7.92
N VAL A 43 -2.12 10.34 -8.61
CA VAL A 43 -2.33 10.28 -10.06
C VAL A 43 -1.56 11.42 -10.73
N THR A 44 -0.72 11.05 -11.70
CA THR A 44 -0.03 12.02 -12.57
C THR A 44 -1.08 12.80 -13.36
N ARG A 45 -0.96 14.13 -13.33
CA ARG A 45 -1.81 15.04 -14.11
C ARG A 45 -1.06 15.54 -15.33
N ARG A 46 -1.79 15.91 -16.38
CA ARG A 46 -1.18 16.54 -17.56
C ARG A 46 -0.52 17.88 -17.24
N ALA A 47 -1.04 18.60 -16.24
CA ALA A 47 -0.47 19.84 -15.74
C ALA A 47 0.86 19.65 -14.98
N GLY A 48 1.33 18.42 -14.76
CA GLY A 48 2.61 18.11 -14.12
C GLY A 48 2.60 18.05 -12.58
N GLU A 49 1.58 18.62 -11.94
CA GLU A 49 1.37 18.45 -10.49
C GLU A 49 0.54 17.21 -10.18
N PRO A 50 1.06 16.25 -9.39
CA PRO A 50 0.31 15.04 -9.07
C PRO A 50 -0.85 15.36 -8.11
N LEU A 51 -2.01 14.76 -8.36
CA LEU A 51 -3.11 14.76 -7.40
C LEU A 51 -2.87 13.62 -6.40
N ARG A 52 -2.79 13.95 -5.11
CA ARG A 52 -2.46 13.03 -4.01
C ARG A 52 -3.71 12.50 -3.29
N ASP A 53 -3.49 11.57 -2.37
CA ASP A 53 -4.51 10.91 -1.55
C ASP A 53 -5.58 10.21 -2.41
N VAL A 54 -5.09 9.59 -3.49
CA VAL A 54 -5.89 8.80 -4.42
C VAL A 54 -5.41 7.36 -4.39
N VAL A 55 -6.36 6.43 -4.34
CA VAL A 55 -6.09 5.00 -4.37
C VAL A 55 -6.32 4.47 -5.78
N TRP A 56 -5.29 3.81 -6.34
CA TRP A 56 -5.39 3.08 -7.59
C TRP A 56 -5.98 1.69 -7.38
N LEU A 57 -6.97 1.36 -8.19
CA LEU A 57 -7.64 0.06 -8.23
C LEU A 57 -7.76 -0.40 -9.68
N THR A 58 -7.95 -1.69 -9.90
CA THR A 58 -8.21 -2.25 -11.24
C THR A 58 -9.18 -3.42 -11.19
N THR A 59 -9.93 -3.65 -12.26
CA THR A 59 -10.71 -4.88 -12.46
C THR A 59 -9.86 -6.06 -12.95
N ASP A 60 -8.62 -5.82 -13.37
CA ASP A 60 -7.68 -6.87 -13.78
C ASP A 60 -6.87 -7.35 -12.58
N GLY A 61 -6.99 -8.63 -12.24
CA GLY A 61 -6.20 -9.21 -11.14
C GLY A 61 -4.72 -9.43 -11.49
N ASN A 62 -4.33 -9.30 -12.76
CA ASN A 62 -2.96 -9.51 -13.20
C ASN A 62 -2.14 -8.21 -13.07
N HIS A 63 -0.98 -8.27 -12.41
CA HIS A 63 -0.10 -7.13 -12.20
C HIS A 63 0.57 -6.60 -13.48
N ARG A 64 0.70 -7.42 -14.53
CA ARG A 64 1.44 -7.06 -15.75
C ARG A 64 0.79 -5.90 -16.49
N ASP A 65 1.62 -5.02 -17.06
CA ASP A 65 1.19 -3.89 -17.90
C ASP A 65 0.40 -2.79 -17.18
N HIS A 66 0.47 -2.74 -15.84
CA HIS A 66 -0.16 -1.70 -15.01
C HIS A 66 0.81 -0.59 -14.56
N GLY A 67 2.06 -0.60 -15.03
CA GLY A 67 3.07 0.40 -14.66
C GLY A 67 3.49 0.31 -13.18
N LEU A 68 3.42 -0.89 -12.61
CA LEU A 68 3.90 -1.17 -11.27
C LEU A 68 5.42 -1.27 -11.29
N THR A 69 6.07 -0.78 -10.24
CA THR A 69 7.50 -0.95 -10.04
C THR A 69 7.80 -2.37 -9.59
N GLU A 70 8.89 -2.96 -10.07
CA GLU A 70 9.32 -4.33 -9.80
C GLU A 70 10.62 -4.40 -8.97
N GLY A 71 11.05 -3.28 -8.38
CA GLY A 71 12.28 -3.20 -7.61
C GLY A 71 13.48 -2.77 -8.46
N GLU A 72 13.26 -1.93 -9.46
CA GLU A 72 14.29 -1.37 -10.35
C GLU A 72 15.16 -0.32 -9.63
N GLN A 73 16.38 -0.13 -10.13
CA GLN A 73 17.28 0.89 -9.62
C GLN A 73 16.75 2.28 -9.98
N LEU A 74 16.67 3.16 -8.97
CA LEU A 74 16.38 4.57 -9.13
C LEU A 74 17.58 5.27 -9.75
N ASP A 75 17.46 5.63 -11.03
CA ASP A 75 18.42 6.49 -11.69
C ASP A 75 18.29 7.96 -11.22
N GLN A 76 19.23 8.80 -11.65
CA GLN A 76 19.25 10.23 -11.32
C GLN A 76 18.03 11.01 -11.86
N VAL A 77 17.31 10.46 -12.84
CA VAL A 77 16.15 11.09 -13.49
C VAL A 77 14.86 10.78 -12.73
N HIS A 78 14.69 9.55 -12.24
CA HIS A 78 13.50 9.12 -11.52
C HIS A 78 13.51 9.55 -10.05
N ARG A 79 14.69 9.67 -9.43
CA ARG A 79 14.80 10.07 -8.03
C ARG A 79 14.09 11.40 -7.71
N PRO A 80 14.30 12.52 -8.45
CA PRO A 80 13.59 13.76 -8.20
C PRO A 80 12.06 13.62 -8.30
N TYR A 81 11.57 12.79 -9.23
CA TYR A 81 10.14 12.54 -9.37
C TYR A 81 9.58 11.76 -8.18
N VAL A 82 10.27 10.71 -7.72
CA VAL A 82 9.87 9.95 -6.54
C VAL A 82 9.87 10.83 -5.30
N GLU A 83 10.90 11.66 -5.10
CA GLU A 83 10.95 12.61 -3.98
C GLU A 83 9.81 13.63 -4.03
N LYS A 84 9.45 14.13 -5.23
CA LYS A 84 8.31 15.02 -5.44
C LYS A 84 6.99 14.36 -5.07
N VAL A 85 6.80 13.10 -5.46
CA VAL A 85 5.58 12.33 -5.22
C VAL A 85 5.43 11.96 -3.75
N GLU A 86 6.50 11.40 -3.15
CA GLU A 86 6.50 10.94 -1.76
C GLU A 86 6.61 12.09 -0.74
N GLN A 87 6.85 13.32 -1.21
CA GLN A 87 7.04 14.52 -0.37
C GLN A 87 8.14 14.36 0.68
N THR A 88 9.13 13.53 0.38
CA THR A 88 10.24 13.25 1.27
C THR A 88 11.50 13.04 0.45
N LYS A 89 12.64 13.40 1.02
CA LYS A 89 13.93 13.05 0.42
C LYS A 89 14.13 11.55 0.58
N LEU A 90 14.55 10.90 -0.50
CA LEU A 90 14.88 9.49 -0.40
C LEU A 90 16.12 9.34 0.47
N ARG A 91 16.09 8.35 1.37
CA ARG A 91 17.22 8.00 2.23
C ARG A 91 18.51 7.90 1.42
N ARG A 92 19.63 8.29 2.02
CA ARG A 92 20.96 7.94 1.48
C ARG A 92 20.99 6.41 1.37
N GLY A 93 21.35 5.91 0.19
CA GLY A 93 21.32 4.47 -0.08
C GLY A 93 19.98 3.86 -0.51
N ARG A 94 18.86 4.59 -0.56
CA ARG A 94 17.67 4.09 -1.27
C ARG A 94 17.94 4.12 -2.77
N VAL A 95 18.48 3.01 -3.26
CA VAL A 95 18.89 2.81 -4.64
C VAL A 95 17.79 2.14 -5.46
N TRP A 96 16.78 1.52 -4.83
CA TRP A 96 15.79 0.69 -5.52
C TRP A 96 14.35 1.13 -5.23
N THR A 97 13.45 0.94 -6.21
CA THR A 97 12.01 1.05 -6.01
C THR A 97 11.50 -0.12 -5.16
N ALA A 98 10.26 -0.04 -4.68
CA ALA A 98 9.61 -1.19 -4.05
C ALA A 98 8.95 -2.06 -5.12
N ASP A 99 9.09 -3.38 -5.03
CA ASP A 99 8.40 -4.31 -5.92
C ASP A 99 6.90 -4.38 -5.55
N LYS A 100 6.08 -3.60 -6.28
CA LYS A 100 4.64 -3.47 -6.07
C LYS A 100 3.83 -4.60 -6.68
N THR A 101 4.48 -5.58 -7.31
CA THR A 101 3.78 -6.75 -7.87
C THR A 101 3.56 -7.85 -6.83
N ARG A 102 4.25 -7.76 -5.68
CA ARG A 102 4.33 -8.81 -4.66
C ARG A 102 3.04 -9.06 -3.90
N ILE A 103 2.27 -8.01 -3.60
CA ILE A 103 1.01 -8.14 -2.86
C ILE A 103 -0.14 -7.71 -3.76
N ARG A 104 -1.21 -8.50 -3.77
CA ARG A 104 -2.51 -8.15 -4.36
C ARG A 104 -3.57 -8.15 -3.28
N ILE A 105 -4.19 -7.00 -3.03
CA ILE A 105 -5.33 -6.85 -2.14
C ILE A 105 -6.58 -6.83 -3.01
N GLN A 106 -7.46 -7.83 -2.82
CA GLN A 106 -8.80 -7.82 -3.41
C GLN A 106 -9.73 -7.00 -2.51
N VAL A 107 -10.48 -6.08 -3.09
CA VAL A 107 -11.43 -5.23 -2.38
C VAL A 107 -12.80 -5.32 -3.03
N LYS A 108 -13.85 -5.17 -2.22
CA LYS A 108 -15.24 -5.16 -2.67
C LYS A 108 -15.89 -3.83 -2.35
N ILE A 109 -16.13 -3.03 -3.39
CA ILE A 109 -16.65 -1.66 -3.26
C ILE A 109 -18.07 -1.59 -3.82
N PRO A 110 -19.03 -0.96 -3.12
CA PRO A 110 -20.37 -0.74 -3.67
C PRO A 110 -20.34 0.02 -5.01
N THR A 111 -21.07 -0.44 -6.02
CA THR A 111 -21.13 0.22 -7.36
C THR A 111 -21.69 1.64 -7.31
N ARG A 112 -22.41 2.00 -6.25
CA ARG A 112 -22.98 3.34 -6.04
C ARG A 112 -22.01 4.31 -5.36
N ASP A 113 -20.78 3.88 -5.09
CA ASP A 113 -19.79 4.73 -4.46
C ASP A 113 -19.41 5.91 -5.36
N ARG A 114 -19.81 7.11 -4.94
CA ARG A 114 -19.57 8.36 -5.69
C ARG A 114 -18.11 8.82 -5.64
N LYS A 115 -17.28 8.22 -4.79
CA LYS A 115 -15.85 8.49 -4.68
C LYS A 115 -15.00 7.54 -5.53
N LEU A 116 -15.60 6.52 -6.14
CA LEU A 116 -14.95 5.63 -7.10
C LEU A 116 -15.21 6.13 -8.52
N ALA A 117 -14.15 6.32 -9.30
CA ALA A 117 -14.24 6.75 -10.68
C ALA A 117 -13.41 5.85 -11.60
N ASN A 118 -14.00 5.46 -12.74
CA ASN A 118 -13.22 4.86 -13.83
C ASN A 118 -12.19 5.90 -14.34
N TYR A 119 -10.94 5.46 -14.50
CA TYR A 119 -9.81 6.34 -14.76
C TYR A 119 -9.93 7.03 -16.12
N THR A 120 -10.34 6.33 -17.18
CA THR A 120 -10.41 6.91 -18.53
C THR A 120 -11.48 7.99 -18.61
N THR A 121 -12.63 7.76 -17.99
CA THR A 121 -13.70 8.75 -17.85
C THR A 121 -13.24 9.98 -17.07
N TRP A 122 -12.58 9.77 -15.93
CA TRP A 122 -12.06 10.86 -15.11
C TRP A 122 -10.97 11.66 -15.84
N SER A 123 -9.97 10.96 -16.40
CA SER A 123 -8.85 11.57 -17.12
C SER A 123 -9.31 12.35 -18.35
N LYS A 124 -10.29 11.83 -19.11
CA LYS A 124 -10.86 12.56 -20.25
C LYS A 124 -11.42 13.93 -19.85
N LYS A 125 -12.11 14.00 -18.71
CA LYS A 125 -12.67 15.25 -18.17
C LYS A 125 -11.59 16.23 -17.69
N HIS A 126 -10.48 15.70 -17.18
CA HIS A 126 -9.53 16.47 -16.37
C HIS A 126 -8.19 16.76 -17.06
N ASP A 127 -7.74 15.89 -17.96
CA ASP A 127 -6.45 15.92 -18.65
C ASP A 127 -6.58 15.83 -20.19
N GLY A 128 -7.78 15.48 -20.68
CA GLY A 128 -8.14 15.42 -22.10
C GLY A 128 -8.22 14.00 -22.67
N PRO A 129 -8.77 13.85 -23.89
CA PRO A 129 -9.26 12.56 -24.40
C PRO A 129 -8.17 11.53 -24.69
N LYS A 130 -6.91 11.94 -24.90
CA LYS A 130 -5.79 11.04 -25.22
C LYS A 130 -4.90 10.73 -24.01
N PHE A 131 -5.08 11.42 -22.87
CA PHE A 131 -4.12 11.35 -21.77
C PHE A 131 -4.10 9.98 -21.08
N ALA A 132 -5.28 9.39 -20.82
CA ALA A 132 -5.36 8.05 -20.24
C ALA A 132 -4.65 7.00 -21.10
N LYS A 133 -4.85 7.05 -22.42
CA LYS A 133 -4.18 6.16 -23.37
C LYS A 133 -2.67 6.35 -23.35
N MET A 134 -2.19 7.59 -23.31
CA MET A 134 -0.76 7.90 -23.20
C MET A 134 -0.16 7.31 -21.90
N MET A 135 -0.87 7.42 -20.77
CA MET A 135 -0.45 6.78 -19.52
C MET A 135 -0.43 5.24 -19.64
N GLY A 136 -1.45 4.65 -20.27
CA GLY A 136 -1.47 3.22 -20.61
C GLY A 136 -0.24 2.76 -21.41
N ILE A 137 0.18 3.54 -22.42
CA ILE A 137 1.37 3.23 -23.22
C ILE A 137 2.64 3.33 -22.38
N SER A 138 2.72 4.33 -21.50
CA SER A 138 3.89 4.49 -20.62
C SER A 138 4.12 3.31 -19.67
N CYS A 139 3.09 2.48 -19.45
CA CYS A 139 3.20 1.26 -18.65
C CYS A 139 3.85 0.07 -19.38
N VAL A 140 3.92 0.11 -20.72
CA VAL A 140 4.41 -1.01 -21.56
C VAL A 140 5.52 -0.59 -22.52
N THR A 141 5.77 0.71 -22.68
CA THR A 141 6.78 1.25 -23.58
C THR A 141 7.36 2.54 -23.00
N ASP A 142 8.68 2.74 -23.12
CA ASP A 142 9.32 4.00 -22.78
C ASP A 142 8.96 5.08 -23.83
N ILE A 143 8.21 6.08 -23.40
CA ILE A 143 7.70 7.16 -24.27
C ILE A 143 8.54 8.44 -24.21
N ARG A 144 9.63 8.50 -23.43
CA ARG A 144 10.35 9.76 -23.14
C ARG A 144 10.96 10.43 -24.37
N ASN A 145 11.40 9.63 -25.34
CA ASN A 145 12.08 10.11 -26.55
C ASN A 145 11.37 9.69 -27.84
N VAL A 146 10.05 9.44 -27.76
CA VAL A 146 9.25 9.01 -28.90
C VAL A 146 8.78 10.23 -29.70
N SER A 147 8.92 10.19 -31.03
CA SER A 147 8.43 11.26 -31.91
C SER A 147 6.90 11.36 -31.89
N ALA A 148 6.33 12.51 -32.25
CA ALA A 148 4.87 12.67 -32.28
C ALA A 148 4.18 11.67 -33.22
N VAL A 149 4.79 11.37 -34.37
CA VAL A 149 4.29 10.39 -35.35
C VAL A 149 4.27 8.99 -34.76
N GLU A 150 5.36 8.60 -34.09
CA GLU A 150 5.44 7.28 -33.46
C GLU A 150 4.50 7.18 -32.26
N LEU A 151 4.31 8.26 -31.50
CA LEU A 151 3.35 8.28 -30.40
C LEU A 151 1.91 8.12 -30.91
N ASP A 152 1.52 8.77 -32.01
CA ASP A 152 0.21 8.56 -32.64
C ASP A 152 0.03 7.11 -33.15
N ARG A 153 1.10 6.50 -33.67
CA ARG A 153 1.12 5.07 -34.05
C ARG A 153 0.89 4.18 -32.84
N LEU A 154 1.62 4.39 -31.74
CA LEU A 154 1.48 3.63 -30.49
C LEU A 154 0.08 3.78 -29.90
N MET A 155 -0.47 5.00 -29.86
CA MET A 155 -1.86 5.22 -29.40
C MET A 155 -2.90 4.45 -30.20
N SER A 156 -2.63 4.16 -31.48
CA SER A 156 -3.57 3.46 -32.36
C SER A 156 -3.39 1.94 -32.36
N THR A 157 -2.21 1.43 -32.00
CA THR A 157 -1.83 0.02 -32.23
C THR A 157 -1.51 -0.75 -30.95
N THR A 158 -1.09 -0.07 -29.89
CA THR A 158 -0.67 -0.73 -28.65
C THR A 158 -1.89 -1.07 -27.79
N ALA A 159 -2.02 -2.33 -27.40
CA ALA A 159 -2.99 -2.75 -26.39
C ALA A 159 -2.48 -2.33 -25.00
N THR A 160 -3.35 -1.69 -24.22
CA THR A 160 -3.04 -1.15 -22.89
C THR A 160 -4.25 -1.33 -21.98
N LYS A 161 -4.08 -1.14 -20.66
CA LYS A 161 -5.06 -1.57 -19.65
C LYS A 161 -5.81 -0.44 -18.94
N GLU A 162 -5.68 0.81 -19.38
CA GLU A 162 -6.24 1.98 -18.70
C GLU A 162 -7.75 1.92 -18.45
N GLU A 163 -8.50 1.22 -19.31
CA GLU A 163 -9.95 1.02 -19.15
C GLU A 163 -10.32 0.13 -17.94
N THR A 164 -9.37 -0.67 -17.46
CA THR A 164 -9.55 -1.49 -16.25
C THR A 164 -9.31 -0.70 -14.98
N TRP A 165 -8.72 0.51 -15.06
CA TRP A 165 -8.26 1.25 -13.89
C TRP A 165 -9.37 2.11 -13.28
N PHE A 166 -9.34 2.19 -11.96
CA PHE A 166 -10.22 2.99 -11.14
C PHE A 166 -9.42 3.82 -10.14
N LEU A 167 -9.93 5.00 -9.85
CA LEU A 167 -9.44 5.88 -8.80
C LEU A 167 -10.48 5.95 -7.69
N SER A 168 -10.08 5.66 -6.45
CA SER A 168 -10.88 6.01 -5.28
C SER A 168 -10.35 7.29 -4.66
N PHE A 169 -11.25 8.27 -4.49
CA PHE A 169 -11.03 9.55 -3.80
C PHE A 169 -11.42 9.49 -2.32
N ARG A 170 -11.54 8.28 -1.76
CA ARG A 170 -11.66 8.03 -0.33
C ARG A 170 -10.71 6.91 0.09
N PRO A 171 -10.32 6.85 1.36
CA PRO A 171 -9.71 5.66 1.93
C PRO A 171 -10.57 4.41 1.69
N ILE A 172 -9.93 3.27 1.45
CA ILE A 172 -10.55 1.95 1.48
C ILE A 172 -10.23 1.31 2.83
N ASP A 173 -11.28 1.02 3.59
CA ASP A 173 -11.16 0.45 4.93
C ASP A 173 -10.80 -1.04 4.83
N PRO A 174 -9.99 -1.60 5.75
CA PRO A 174 -9.69 -3.02 5.75
C PRO A 174 -10.92 -3.95 5.86
N GLN A 175 -12.07 -3.45 6.31
CA GLN A 175 -13.34 -4.18 6.26
C GLN A 175 -13.83 -4.43 4.83
N GLU A 176 -13.39 -3.64 3.86
CA GLU A 176 -13.70 -3.82 2.44
C GLU A 176 -12.70 -4.74 1.72
N PHE A 177 -11.65 -5.20 2.43
CA PHE A 177 -10.70 -6.15 1.89
C PHE A 177 -11.31 -7.55 1.93
N GLU A 178 -11.28 -8.25 0.81
CA GLU A 178 -11.77 -9.63 0.67
C GLU A 178 -10.63 -10.64 0.84
N GLU A 179 -9.48 -10.37 0.21
CA GLU A 179 -8.30 -11.24 0.24
C GLU A 179 -7.02 -10.42 0.15
N VAL A 180 -5.93 -10.97 0.73
CA VAL A 180 -4.58 -10.43 0.61
C VAL A 180 -3.68 -11.56 0.14
N LEU A 181 -3.16 -11.43 -1.07
CA LEU A 181 -2.42 -12.49 -1.74
C LEU A 181 -0.98 -12.09 -2.01
N TYR A 182 -0.07 -13.04 -1.88
CA TYR A 182 1.35 -12.92 -2.20
C TYR A 182 1.67 -13.56 -3.55
N ARG A 183 2.47 -12.89 -4.37
CA ARG A 183 2.93 -13.39 -5.68
C ARG A 183 4.11 -14.34 -5.51
N THR A 184 3.91 -15.56 -6.00
CA THR A 184 4.92 -16.59 -6.23
C THR A 184 5.12 -16.82 -7.72
N ASP A 185 6.09 -17.66 -8.09
CA ASP A 185 6.33 -18.03 -9.49
C ASP A 185 5.15 -18.82 -10.09
N ASP A 186 4.44 -19.59 -9.25
CA ASP A 186 3.28 -20.40 -9.63
C ASP A 186 1.94 -19.65 -9.58
N GLY A 187 1.96 -18.36 -9.20
CA GLY A 187 0.77 -17.52 -9.09
C GLY A 187 0.59 -16.90 -7.71
N TYR A 188 -0.65 -16.62 -7.34
CA TYR A 188 -0.98 -15.93 -6.08
C TYR A 188 -1.45 -16.91 -5.00
N ILE A 189 -0.86 -16.81 -3.82
CA ILE A 189 -1.24 -17.59 -2.62
C ILE A 189 -1.65 -16.64 -1.49
N GLN A 190 -2.29 -17.15 -0.44
CA GLN A 190 -2.64 -16.34 0.73
C GLN A 190 -1.38 -15.76 1.38
N TYR A 191 -1.42 -14.46 1.67
CA TYR A 191 -0.31 -13.79 2.32
C TYR A 191 -0.20 -14.22 3.78
N ASP A 192 1.03 -14.45 4.20
CA ASP A 192 1.42 -14.77 5.56
C ASP A 192 2.73 -14.02 5.84
N PHE A 193 2.77 -13.28 6.94
CA PHE A 193 3.91 -12.42 7.24
C PHE A 193 5.18 -13.21 7.54
N GLU A 194 5.09 -14.32 8.28
CA GLU A 194 6.28 -15.08 8.67
C GLU A 194 6.85 -15.87 7.48
N GLN A 195 5.97 -16.45 6.66
CA GLN A 195 6.37 -17.24 5.50
C GLN A 195 6.87 -16.38 4.34
N HIS A 196 6.31 -15.18 4.16
CA HIS A 196 6.57 -14.35 2.97
C HIS A 196 7.07 -12.95 3.32
N GLY A 197 6.44 -12.30 4.30
CA GLY A 197 6.64 -10.87 4.59
C GLY A 197 7.98 -10.52 5.22
N ARG A 198 8.40 -11.27 6.25
CA ARG A 198 9.58 -10.99 7.07
C ARG A 198 10.84 -10.86 6.22
N ALA A 199 11.13 -11.87 5.40
CA ALA A 199 12.32 -11.88 4.54
C ALA A 199 12.31 -10.72 3.53
N GLU A 200 11.15 -10.35 2.98
CA GLU A 200 11.02 -9.22 2.05
C GLU A 200 11.26 -7.87 2.73
N LEU A 201 10.85 -7.70 3.99
CA LEU A 201 11.17 -6.50 4.76
C LEU A 201 12.67 -6.39 5.06
N GLU A 202 13.31 -7.50 5.44
CA GLU A 202 14.74 -7.51 5.79
C GLU A 202 15.61 -7.13 4.59
N LYS A 203 15.23 -7.53 3.36
CA LYS A 203 15.91 -7.10 2.12
C LYS A 203 16.00 -5.59 1.96
N VAL A 204 15.05 -4.84 2.53
CA VAL A 204 14.99 -3.37 2.46
C VAL A 204 15.39 -2.69 3.77
N GLY A 205 16.02 -3.44 4.69
CA GLY A 205 16.55 -2.91 5.94
C GLY A 205 15.50 -2.68 7.02
N ILE A 206 14.33 -3.29 6.87
CA ILE A 206 13.24 -3.22 7.83
C ILE A 206 13.21 -4.55 8.59
N TYR A 207 13.42 -4.51 9.89
CA TYR A 207 13.48 -5.71 10.73
C TYR A 207 12.30 -5.72 11.71
N ALA A 208 11.66 -6.86 11.89
CA ALA A 208 10.55 -7.00 12.83
C ALA A 208 10.97 -7.86 14.04
N ALA A 209 10.35 -7.64 15.20
CA ALA A 209 10.48 -8.55 16.33
C ALA A 209 10.09 -9.99 15.93
N ASP A 210 10.61 -11.00 16.64
CA ASP A 210 10.28 -12.40 16.37
C ASP A 210 8.79 -12.72 16.62
N GLN A 211 8.32 -13.84 16.05
CA GLN A 211 6.90 -14.23 16.12
C GLN A 211 6.39 -14.31 17.56
N LYS A 212 7.17 -14.87 18.50
CA LYS A 212 6.76 -15.00 19.89
C LYS A 212 6.53 -13.63 20.54
N SER A 213 7.44 -12.69 20.29
CA SER A 213 7.34 -11.32 20.78
C SER A 213 6.12 -10.60 20.20
N LEU A 214 5.82 -10.84 18.92
CA LEU A 214 4.63 -10.30 18.23
C LEU A 214 3.32 -10.92 18.72
N ASP A 215 3.32 -12.19 19.09
CA ASP A 215 2.18 -12.85 19.73
C ASP A 215 1.87 -12.21 21.09
N GLU A 216 2.91 -11.93 21.90
CA GLU A 216 2.76 -11.18 23.15
C GLU A 216 2.24 -9.76 22.92
N LEU A 217 2.73 -9.07 21.88
CA LEU A 217 2.27 -7.73 21.53
C LEU A 217 0.78 -7.74 21.14
N SER A 218 0.31 -8.81 20.48
CA SER A 218 -1.08 -8.95 20.03
C SER A 218 -2.08 -9.12 21.18
N VAL A 219 -1.59 -9.52 22.37
CA VAL A 219 -2.41 -9.53 23.59
C VAL A 219 -2.69 -8.11 24.09
N VAL A 220 -1.69 -7.21 23.96
CA VAL A 220 -1.77 -5.80 24.36
C VAL A 220 -2.54 -4.99 23.31
N LEU A 221 -2.11 -5.08 22.05
CA LEU A 221 -2.72 -4.42 20.90
C LEU A 221 -3.68 -5.40 20.21
N ARG A 222 -4.92 -5.49 20.68
CA ARG A 222 -5.88 -6.43 20.09
C ARG A 222 -6.20 -6.04 18.63
N PRO A 223 -6.09 -6.97 17.67
CA PRO A 223 -6.51 -6.76 16.29
C PRO A 223 -7.94 -6.21 16.17
N ARG A 224 -8.13 -5.17 15.36
CA ARG A 224 -9.46 -4.59 15.10
C ARG A 224 -10.24 -5.30 14.00
N HIS A 225 -9.55 -6.03 13.13
CA HIS A 225 -10.13 -6.79 12.03
C HIS A 225 -9.19 -7.91 11.60
N ARG A 226 -9.64 -8.80 10.71
CA ARG A 226 -8.93 -10.03 10.33
C ARG A 226 -7.54 -9.85 9.67
N PHE A 227 -7.21 -8.64 9.25
CA PHE A 227 -5.92 -8.30 8.63
C PHE A 227 -5.06 -7.40 9.51
N ASP A 228 -5.59 -6.92 10.64
CA ASP A 228 -4.84 -6.10 11.59
C ASP A 228 -3.88 -7.02 12.35
N ARG A 229 -2.60 -6.93 12.00
CA ARG A 229 -1.55 -7.70 12.66
C ARG A 229 -0.64 -6.74 13.42
N PRO A 230 -0.69 -6.75 14.76
CA PRO A 230 0.23 -5.99 15.58
C PRO A 230 1.67 -6.28 15.22
N GLY A 231 2.43 -5.21 15.01
CA GLY A 231 3.79 -5.24 14.51
C GLY A 231 4.71 -4.38 15.37
N ALA A 232 5.91 -4.89 15.61
CA ALA A 232 7.03 -4.14 16.16
C ALA A 232 8.14 -4.12 15.10
N VAL A 233 8.36 -2.95 14.51
CA VAL A 233 9.26 -2.78 13.36
C VAL A 233 10.37 -1.80 13.71
N VAL A 234 11.59 -2.18 13.38
CA VAL A 234 12.83 -1.45 13.61
C VAL A 234 13.42 -1.06 12.26
N THR A 235 13.78 0.21 12.11
CA THR A 235 14.37 0.70 10.87
C THR A 235 15.26 1.92 11.12
N CYS A 236 16.53 1.81 10.75
CA CYS A 236 17.45 2.93 10.68
C CYS A 236 17.25 3.66 9.34
N ALA A 237 16.69 4.87 9.39
CA ALA A 237 16.49 5.74 8.24
C ALA A 237 17.65 6.72 8.01
N ASP A 238 18.40 7.02 9.06
CA ASP A 238 19.51 7.98 9.12
C ASP A 238 20.48 7.52 10.22
N LEU A 239 21.79 7.52 9.94
CA LEU A 239 22.81 7.09 10.92
C LEU A 239 22.90 7.99 12.16
N SER A 240 22.34 9.21 12.09
CA SER A 240 22.28 10.15 13.21
C SER A 240 21.05 9.98 14.11
N MET A 241 20.07 9.18 13.70
CA MET A 241 18.83 9.04 14.45
C MET A 241 18.98 8.09 15.66
N PRO A 242 18.24 8.31 16.75
CA PRO A 242 18.27 7.41 17.89
C PRO A 242 17.68 6.04 17.53
N ALA A 243 18.18 5.01 18.21
CA ALA A 243 17.62 3.66 18.10
C ALA A 243 16.17 3.66 18.56
N ASN A 244 15.28 3.17 17.69
CA ASN A 244 13.84 3.18 17.95
C ASN A 244 13.12 1.98 17.34
N VAL A 245 11.95 1.70 17.92
CA VAL A 245 10.98 0.72 17.41
C VAL A 245 9.64 1.41 17.19
N VAL A 246 8.99 1.09 16.07
CA VAL A 246 7.60 1.47 15.80
C VAL A 246 6.69 0.31 16.15
N LEU A 247 5.81 0.51 17.13
CA LEU A 247 4.74 -0.41 17.47
C LEU A 247 3.46 0.05 16.77
N ARG A 248 2.82 -0.85 16.02
CA ARG A 248 1.56 -0.58 15.32
C ARG A 248 0.60 -1.74 15.46
N GLY A 249 -0.70 -1.48 15.32
CA GLY A 249 -1.75 -2.50 15.46
C GLY A 249 -2.79 -2.09 16.48
N GLY A 250 -3.99 -2.64 16.40
CA GLY A 250 -5.06 -2.28 17.33
C GLY A 250 -5.44 -0.80 17.27
N GLY A 251 -5.15 -0.16 16.12
CA GLY A 251 -5.20 1.28 15.85
C GLY A 251 -4.31 2.16 16.73
N VAL A 252 -3.20 1.59 17.22
CA VAL A 252 -2.05 2.33 17.73
C VAL A 252 -0.99 2.41 16.64
N ASN A 253 -0.25 3.52 16.58
CA ASN A 253 0.97 3.67 15.80
C ASN A 253 1.89 4.63 16.56
N VAL A 254 2.90 4.08 17.25
CA VAL A 254 3.74 4.82 18.19
C VAL A 254 5.20 4.38 18.06
N ALA A 255 6.12 5.34 18.09
CA ALA A 255 7.55 5.10 18.09
C ALA A 255 8.12 5.24 19.50
N PHE A 256 8.92 4.27 19.94
CA PHE A 256 9.64 4.29 21.22
C PHE A 256 11.14 4.38 20.98
N ASP A 257 11.80 5.23 21.73
CA ASP A 257 13.26 5.26 21.86
C ASP A 257 13.73 4.02 22.63
N LEU A 258 14.62 3.22 22.06
CA LEU A 258 15.10 1.98 22.69
C LEU A 258 16.06 2.23 23.86
N ALA A 259 16.70 3.40 23.94
CA ALA A 259 17.59 3.76 25.04
C ALA A 259 16.81 4.29 26.25
N THR A 260 15.83 5.17 26.02
CA THR A 260 15.09 5.85 27.09
C THR A 260 13.71 5.24 27.38
N ARG A 261 13.20 4.38 26.49
CA ARG A 261 11.84 3.80 26.52
C ARG A 261 10.74 4.85 26.50
N ARG A 262 11.07 6.07 26.07
CA ARG A 262 10.10 7.16 25.92
C ARG A 262 9.51 7.16 24.52
N VAL A 263 8.29 7.65 24.42
CA VAL A 263 7.64 7.89 23.15
C VAL A 263 8.39 8.99 22.40
N LEU A 264 8.78 8.71 21.16
CA LEU A 264 9.37 9.67 20.22
C LEU A 264 8.30 10.33 19.35
N GLU A 265 7.33 9.52 18.88
CA GLU A 265 6.28 9.96 17.95
C GLU A 265 5.01 9.13 18.17
N GLY A 266 3.86 9.75 17.92
CA GLY A 266 2.55 9.12 18.03
C GLY A 266 2.00 9.09 19.45
N GLU A 267 0.82 8.50 19.60
CA GLU A 267 0.12 8.41 20.89
C GLU A 267 -0.14 6.95 21.24
N PRO A 268 0.41 6.43 22.35
CA PRO A 268 0.17 5.04 22.75
C PRO A 268 -1.23 4.83 23.37
N GLY A 269 -1.98 5.92 23.60
CA GLY A 269 -3.30 5.89 24.23
C GLY A 269 -3.27 5.22 25.61
N GLN A 270 -4.31 4.44 25.90
CA GLN A 270 -4.43 3.68 27.14
C GLN A 270 -3.36 2.59 27.34
N HIS A 271 -2.63 2.21 26.27
CA HIS A 271 -1.67 1.11 26.30
C HIS A 271 -0.24 1.55 26.65
N GLY A 272 0.00 2.84 26.94
CA GLY A 272 1.35 3.39 27.10
C GLY A 272 2.25 2.66 28.09
N GLN A 273 1.75 2.31 29.26
CA GLN A 273 2.55 1.58 30.27
C GLN A 273 2.86 0.15 29.83
N GLU A 274 1.88 -0.56 29.27
CA GLU A 274 2.05 -1.94 28.80
C GLU A 274 2.99 -2.03 27.59
N LEU A 275 2.91 -1.07 26.67
CA LEU A 275 3.79 -0.97 25.51
C LEU A 275 5.23 -0.64 25.94
N ALA A 276 5.42 0.32 26.85
CA ALA A 276 6.75 0.62 27.38
C ALA A 276 7.36 -0.60 28.09
N ALA A 277 6.57 -1.34 28.88
CA ALA A 277 7.01 -2.58 29.51
C ALA A 277 7.31 -3.69 28.49
N TRP A 278 6.56 -3.77 27.39
CA TRP A 278 6.83 -4.71 26.30
C TRP A 278 8.17 -4.38 25.62
N VAL A 279 8.42 -3.10 25.31
CA VAL A 279 9.71 -2.65 24.74
C VAL A 279 10.86 -2.98 25.68
N ASP A 280 10.68 -2.79 26.98
CA ASP A 280 11.72 -3.08 27.96
C ASP A 280 12.06 -4.57 28.06
N ARG A 281 11.03 -5.45 28.04
CA ARG A 281 11.24 -6.91 28.02
C ARG A 281 12.00 -7.38 26.77
N HIS A 282 11.71 -6.77 25.63
CA HIS A 282 12.25 -7.14 24.33
C HIS A 282 13.44 -6.27 23.86
N HIS A 283 14.01 -5.45 24.75
CA HIS A 283 14.97 -4.42 24.36
C HIS A 283 16.23 -4.98 23.66
N HIS A 284 16.70 -6.16 24.06
CA HIS A 284 17.90 -6.77 23.47
C HIS A 284 17.66 -7.16 22.01
N SER A 285 16.59 -7.90 21.73
CA SER A 285 16.27 -8.33 20.36
C SER A 285 15.94 -7.14 19.44
N LEU A 286 15.30 -6.09 20.00
CA LEU A 286 15.04 -4.85 19.28
C LEU A 286 16.33 -4.08 18.95
N ASN A 287 17.31 -4.05 19.87
CA ASN A 287 18.62 -3.46 19.59
C ASN A 287 19.42 -4.28 18.57
N ASP A 288 19.35 -5.61 18.60
CA ASP A 288 19.98 -6.46 17.57
C ASP A 288 19.39 -6.17 16.18
N ALA A 289 18.06 -6.02 16.09
CA ALA A 289 17.38 -5.60 14.86
C ALA A 289 17.80 -4.19 14.42
N TRP A 290 18.01 -3.28 15.35
CA TRP A 290 18.52 -1.93 15.08
C TRP A 290 19.91 -1.96 14.46
N GLU A 291 20.83 -2.72 15.06
CA GLU A 291 22.20 -2.85 14.57
C GLU A 291 22.26 -3.44 13.16
N LYS A 292 21.42 -4.44 12.87
CA LYS A 292 21.29 -4.99 11.50
C LYS A 292 20.81 -3.93 10.52
N SER A 293 19.75 -3.20 10.86
CA SER A 293 19.20 -2.12 10.02
C SER A 293 20.23 -1.01 9.77
N ARG A 294 20.96 -0.60 10.81
CA ARG A 294 22.00 0.43 10.74
C ARG A 294 23.18 -0.03 9.88
N ALA A 295 23.65 -1.26 10.06
CA ALA A 295 24.74 -1.83 9.28
C ALA A 295 24.39 -1.91 7.78
N GLN A 296 23.15 -2.30 7.46
CA GLN A 296 22.67 -2.33 6.09
C GLN A 296 22.60 -0.92 5.48
N LEU A 297 22.08 0.07 6.23
CA LEU A 297 22.07 1.46 5.76
C LEU A 297 23.50 1.97 5.48
N ALA A 298 24.47 1.63 6.33
CA ALA A 298 25.86 2.03 6.17
C ALA A 298 26.59 1.34 5.00
N SER A 299 26.03 0.26 4.45
CA SER A 299 26.62 -0.47 3.31
C SER A 299 26.28 0.12 1.94
N TYR A 300 25.32 1.05 1.88
CA TYR A 300 24.90 1.75 0.67
C TYR A 300 25.62 3.09 0.47
#